data_AF-A0A9N9ATZ7-F1
#
_entry.id   AF-A0A9N9ATZ7-F1
#
_cell.length_a   1.000
_cell.length_b   1.000
_cell.length_c   1.000
_cell.angle_alpha   90.00
_cell.angle_beta   90.00
_cell.angle_gamma   90.00
#
_symmetry.space_group_name_H-M   'P 1'
#
loop_
_entity.id
_entity.type
_entity.pdbx_description
1 polymer ?
#
loop_
_entity_poly.entity_id
_entity_poly.type
_entity_poly.pdbx_seq_one_letter_code
_entity_poly.pdbx_strand_id
1 'polypeptide(L)'
;MALTPSNNNKALVLQTPSVETTIKPKQEVLDEDTYTEALSGIIKRDFFPSLLTLEAQHDYVDALGTNNPDLIIEATRKLNGLTTPTMKTPVTSGSRGDWDTPVSNVFKVPAPKKYNENLSLDAFQAKYTSEDNASYP
;
A
#
# COMPACT_ATOMS: atom_id res chain seq x y z
N MET A 1 77.08 -28.11 -17.35
CA MET A 1 75.65 -27.82 -17.61
C MET A 1 74.82 -28.67 -16.68
N ALA A 2 74.15 -28.08 -15.69
CA ALA A 2 73.16 -28.76 -14.86
C ALA A 2 72.01 -27.78 -14.61
N LEU A 3 70.82 -28.11 -15.13
CA LEU A 3 69.59 -27.35 -14.99
C LEU A 3 68.86 -27.88 -13.76
N THR A 4 68.44 -27.00 -12.85
CA THR A 4 67.39 -27.31 -11.87
C THR A 4 66.19 -26.39 -12.12
N PRO A 5 64.95 -26.92 -12.13
CA PRO A 5 63.76 -26.11 -12.28
C PRO A 5 63.35 -25.56 -10.90
N SER A 6 63.49 -24.25 -10.70
CA SER A 6 62.95 -23.56 -9.52
C SER A 6 61.46 -23.28 -9.73
N ASN A 7 60.64 -24.13 -9.13
CA ASN A 7 59.19 -24.04 -9.09
C ASN A 7 58.78 -23.15 -7.90
N ASN A 8 58.47 -21.88 -8.17
CA ASN A 8 57.86 -21.02 -7.16
C ASN A 8 56.48 -20.59 -7.64
N ASN A 9 55.50 -21.45 -7.33
CA ASN A 9 54.08 -21.14 -7.38
C ASN A 9 53.84 -19.87 -6.56
N LYS A 10 53.62 -18.76 -7.26
CA LYS A 10 53.13 -17.51 -6.67
C LYS A 10 51.69 -17.78 -6.27
N ALA A 11 51.50 -18.24 -5.03
CA ALA A 11 50.20 -18.46 -4.43
C ALA A 11 49.37 -17.18 -4.62
N LEU A 12 48.33 -17.29 -5.43
CA LEU A 12 47.31 -16.27 -5.62
C LEU A 12 46.61 -16.14 -4.26
N VAL A 13 47.01 -15.14 -3.48
CA VAL A 13 46.30 -14.75 -2.27
C VAL A 13 44.92 -14.30 -2.73
N LEU A 14 43.93 -15.19 -2.65
CA LEU A 14 42.53 -14.82 -2.70
C LEU A 14 42.30 -13.96 -1.46
N GLN A 15 42.41 -12.66 -1.64
CA GLN A 15 41.86 -11.69 -0.73
C GLN A 15 40.34 -11.88 -0.80
N THR A 16 39.81 -12.71 0.10
CA THR A 16 38.37 -12.80 0.33
C THR A 16 37.90 -11.37 0.63
N PRO A 17 36.96 -10.81 -0.15
CA PRO A 17 36.40 -9.51 0.19
C PRO A 17 35.76 -9.68 1.57
N SER A 18 36.28 -8.91 2.52
CA SER A 18 35.68 -8.73 3.84
C SER A 18 34.20 -8.46 3.60
N VAL A 19 33.34 -9.39 4.01
CA VAL A 19 31.89 -9.19 3.98
C VAL A 19 31.64 -8.01 4.93
N GLU A 20 31.52 -6.82 4.36
CA GLU A 20 30.94 -5.68 5.04
C GLU A 20 29.53 -6.12 5.39
N THR A 21 29.34 -6.65 6.59
CA THR A 21 28.02 -6.87 7.16
C THR A 21 27.43 -5.49 7.34
N THR A 22 26.82 -4.97 6.28
CA THR A 22 25.87 -3.86 6.35
C THR A 22 24.85 -4.31 7.37
N ILE A 23 24.94 -3.73 8.56
CA ILE A 23 24.00 -4.00 9.65
C ILE A 23 22.69 -3.42 9.16
N LYS A 24 21.91 -4.21 8.43
CA LYS A 24 20.55 -3.84 8.02
C LYS A 24 19.85 -3.42 9.32
N PRO A 25 19.22 -2.25 9.38
CA PRO A 25 18.47 -1.86 10.58
C PRO A 25 17.51 -2.99 10.92
N LYS A 26 17.30 -3.26 12.22
CA LYS A 26 16.40 -4.33 12.68
C LYS A 26 14.97 -3.99 12.27
N GLN A 27 14.62 -4.30 11.03
CA GLN A 27 13.28 -4.18 10.50
C GLN A 27 12.40 -5.21 11.22
N GLU A 28 11.20 -4.79 11.56
CA GLU A 28 10.17 -5.66 12.09
C GLU A 28 9.59 -6.47 10.92
N VAL A 29 9.69 -7.80 11.03
CA VAL A 29 9.18 -8.71 10.00
C VAL A 29 7.68 -8.86 10.19
N LEU A 30 6.93 -8.51 9.15
CA LEU A 30 5.49 -8.70 9.07
C LEU A 30 5.17 -9.83 8.10
N ASP A 31 4.05 -10.51 8.35
CA ASP A 31 3.45 -11.43 7.39
C ASP A 31 3.19 -10.72 6.05
N GLU A 32 3.31 -11.45 4.93
CA GLU A 32 3.27 -10.89 3.58
C GLU A 32 1.92 -10.20 3.27
N ASP A 33 0.80 -10.84 3.58
CA ASP A 33 -0.54 -10.26 3.38
C ASP A 33 -0.68 -8.98 4.21
N THR A 34 -0.16 -9.00 5.43
CA THR A 34 -0.17 -7.86 6.34
C THR A 34 0.68 -6.70 5.81
N TYR A 35 1.88 -6.98 5.30
CA TYR A 35 2.80 -5.99 4.75
C TYR A 35 2.25 -5.35 3.46
N THR A 36 1.69 -6.16 2.56
CA THR A 36 1.12 -5.68 1.29
C THR A 36 -0.15 -4.85 1.50
N GLU A 37 -1.01 -5.21 2.44
CA GLU A 37 -2.18 -4.41 2.82
C GLU A 37 -1.75 -3.04 3.37
N ALA A 38 -0.79 -3.03 4.29
CA ALA A 38 -0.22 -1.82 4.86
C ALA A 38 0.38 -0.90 3.80
N LEU A 39 1.22 -1.49 2.93
CA LEU A 39 1.89 -0.82 1.83
C LEU A 39 0.88 -0.24 0.84
N SER A 40 -0.16 -1.00 0.48
CA SER A 40 -1.24 -0.56 -0.39
C SER A 40 -1.95 0.66 0.19
N GLY A 41 -2.25 0.66 1.50
CA GLY A 41 -2.88 1.78 2.19
C GLY A 41 -2.03 3.06 2.14
N ILE A 42 -0.72 2.94 2.42
CA ILE A 42 0.22 4.07 2.39
C ILE A 42 0.36 4.62 0.98
N ILE A 43 0.53 3.75 -0.02
CA ILE A 43 0.66 4.16 -1.42
C ILE A 43 -0.60 4.88 -1.89
N LYS A 44 -1.79 4.33 -1.63
CA LYS A 44 -3.07 4.95 -2.01
C LYS A 44 -3.23 6.34 -1.38
N ARG A 45 -2.86 6.50 -0.11
CA ARG A 45 -2.94 7.79 0.60
C ARG A 45 -1.99 8.83 0.01
N ASP A 46 -0.73 8.47 -0.18
CA ASP A 46 0.33 9.44 -0.46
C ASP A 46 0.51 9.74 -1.96
N PHE A 47 0.34 8.73 -2.81
CA PHE A 47 0.62 8.85 -4.25
C PHE A 47 -0.64 8.98 -5.11
N PHE A 48 -1.79 8.61 -4.55
CA PHE A 48 -3.06 8.56 -5.29
C PHE A 48 -4.18 9.39 -4.65
N PRO A 49 -3.94 10.68 -4.29
CA PRO A 49 -4.95 11.51 -3.65
C PRO A 49 -6.18 11.76 -4.55
N SER A 50 -6.02 11.70 -5.87
CA SER A 50 -7.09 11.88 -6.86
C SER A 50 -7.69 10.57 -7.36
N LEU A 51 -7.27 9.40 -6.87
CA LEU A 51 -7.77 8.11 -7.35
C LEU A 51 -9.28 7.99 -7.13
N LEU A 52 -9.74 8.39 -5.95
CA LEU A 52 -11.16 8.38 -5.62
C LEU A 52 -11.95 9.37 -6.51
N THR A 53 -11.34 10.49 -6.91
CA THR A 53 -11.96 11.45 -7.85
C THR A 53 -12.08 10.86 -9.24
N LEU A 54 -11.04 10.19 -9.70
CA LEU A 54 -10.99 9.57 -11.01
C LEU A 54 -11.99 8.41 -11.10
N GLU A 55 -12.09 7.57 -10.07
CA GLU A 55 -13.11 6.52 -9.97
C GLU A 55 -14.52 7.11 -10.03
N ALA A 56 -14.79 8.18 -9.28
CA ALA A 56 -16.11 8.83 -9.31
C ALA A 56 -16.45 9.45 -10.67
N GLN A 57 -15.44 9.99 -11.39
CA GLN A 57 -15.62 10.47 -12.76
C GLN A 57 -15.90 9.33 -13.74
N HIS A 58 -15.18 8.21 -13.60
CA HIS A 58 -15.37 7.02 -14.40
C HIS A 58 -16.78 6.44 -14.20
N ASP A 59 -17.20 6.24 -12.94
CA ASP A 59 -18.55 5.78 -12.57
C ASP A 59 -19.65 6.67 -13.18
N TYR A 60 -19.43 7.99 -13.22
CA TYR A 60 -20.37 8.93 -13.81
C TYR A 60 -20.50 8.73 -15.33
N VAL A 61 -19.38 8.57 -16.04
CA VAL A 61 -19.39 8.33 -17.50
C VAL A 61 -20.06 6.99 -17.82
N ASP A 62 -19.76 5.94 -17.05
CA ASP A 62 -20.38 4.63 -17.21
C ASP A 62 -21.90 4.71 -16.97
N ALA A 63 -22.33 5.42 -15.93
CA ALA A 63 -23.73 5.62 -15.63
C ALA A 63 -24.47 6.31 -16.79
N LEU A 64 -23.86 7.31 -17.44
CA LEU A 64 -24.42 7.92 -18.64
C LEU A 64 -24.58 6.90 -19.79
N GLY A 65 -23.65 5.96 -19.92
CA GLY A 65 -23.71 4.86 -20.89
C GLY A 65 -24.84 3.85 -20.62
N THR A 66 -25.18 3.62 -19.36
CA THR A 66 -26.27 2.69 -18.97
C THR A 66 -27.68 3.25 -19.16
N ASN A 67 -27.82 4.58 -19.32
CA ASN A 67 -29.10 5.28 -19.47
C ASN A 67 -30.10 5.04 -18.31
N ASN A 68 -29.59 4.66 -17.14
CA ASN A 68 -30.38 4.46 -15.93
C ASN A 68 -30.29 5.72 -15.05
N PRO A 69 -31.42 6.42 -14.79
CA PRO A 69 -31.41 7.67 -14.01
C PRO A 69 -30.92 7.49 -12.57
N ASP A 70 -31.18 6.34 -11.95
CA ASP A 70 -30.78 6.09 -10.56
C ASP A 70 -29.26 6.00 -10.43
N LEU A 71 -28.60 5.29 -11.36
CA LEU A 71 -27.14 5.19 -11.40
C LEU A 71 -26.46 6.54 -11.66
N ILE A 72 -27.06 7.37 -12.52
CA ILE A 72 -26.55 8.71 -12.82
C ILE A 72 -26.62 9.59 -11.56
N ILE A 73 -27.71 9.53 -10.80
CA ILE A 73 -27.87 10.29 -9.55
C ILE A 73 -26.84 9.85 -8.50
N GLU A 74 -26.64 8.54 -8.34
CA GLU A 74 -25.64 8.00 -7.41
C GLU A 74 -24.21 8.43 -7.78
N ALA A 75 -23.82 8.28 -9.04
CA ALA A 75 -22.50 8.66 -9.51
C ALA A 75 -22.26 10.18 -9.40
N THR A 76 -23.26 11.00 -9.73
CA THR A 76 -23.20 12.47 -9.57
C THR A 76 -23.02 12.86 -8.11
N ARG A 77 -23.72 12.19 -7.19
CA ARG A 77 -23.57 12.42 -5.74
C ARG A 77 -22.15 12.10 -5.27
N LYS A 78 -21.60 10.96 -5.69
CA LYS A 78 -20.22 10.55 -5.36
C LYS A 78 -19.19 11.57 -5.85
N LEU A 79 -19.31 12.02 -7.10
CA LEU A 79 -18.40 12.99 -7.71
C LEU A 79 -18.42 14.36 -7.01
N ASN A 80 -19.61 14.86 -6.68
CA ASN A 80 -19.77 16.14 -5.99
C ASN A 80 -19.24 16.09 -4.54
N GLY A 81 -19.48 14.99 -3.84
CA GLY A 81 -19.01 14.80 -2.46
C GLY A 81 -17.48 14.83 -2.32
N LEU A 82 -16.77 14.54 -3.40
CA LEU A 82 -15.31 14.49 -3.40
C LEU A 82 -14.63 15.77 -3.90
N THR A 83 -15.33 16.55 -4.73
CA THR A 83 -14.81 17.78 -5.34
C THR A 83 -15.06 19.01 -4.48
N THR A 84 -16.07 18.99 -3.60
CA THR A 84 -16.34 20.11 -2.69
C THR A 84 -15.68 19.91 -1.33
N PRO A 85 -14.78 20.81 -0.87
CA PRO A 85 -14.39 20.87 0.53
C PRO A 85 -15.58 21.45 1.32
N THR A 86 -16.52 20.60 1.75
CA THR A 86 -17.77 21.08 2.37
C THR A 86 -17.51 21.58 3.80
N MET A 87 -17.62 22.89 4.01
CA MET A 87 -17.98 23.47 5.31
C MET A 87 -19.34 22.89 5.71
N LYS A 88 -19.38 22.07 6.77
CA LYS A 88 -20.59 21.45 7.27
C LYS A 88 -21.45 22.47 8.01
N THR A 89 -22.62 22.81 7.48
CA THR A 89 -23.75 23.32 8.27
C THR A 89 -24.66 22.14 8.64
N PRO A 90 -25.00 21.93 9.93
CA PRO A 90 -25.88 20.84 10.32
C PRO A 90 -27.34 21.28 10.16
N VAL A 91 -28.07 20.65 9.23
CA VAL A 91 -29.53 20.73 9.21
C VAL A 91 -30.10 19.47 9.87
N THR A 92 -30.61 19.65 11.08
CA THR A 92 -31.44 18.67 11.78
C THR A 92 -32.87 18.80 11.26
N SER A 93 -33.37 17.79 10.55
CA SER A 93 -34.81 17.51 10.50
C SER A 93 -35.01 16.00 10.38
N GLY A 94 -35.79 15.43 11.32
CA GLY A 94 -36.07 14.01 11.38
C GLY A 94 -37.37 13.62 10.69
N SER A 95 -37.46 12.38 10.21
CA SER A 95 -38.56 11.41 10.46
C SER A 95 -38.39 10.10 9.65
N ARG A 96 -38.17 9.00 10.39
CA ARG A 96 -38.68 7.60 10.31
C ARG A 96 -39.05 6.90 8.97
N GLY A 97 -38.57 5.64 8.86
CA GLY A 97 -39.06 4.51 8.02
C GLY A 97 -37.89 3.79 7.31
N ASP A 98 -37.33 2.64 7.74
CA ASP A 98 -37.82 1.25 7.89
C ASP A 98 -37.79 0.43 6.56
N TRP A 99 -36.89 -0.60 6.50
CA TRP A 99 -36.58 -1.63 5.48
C TRP A 99 -36.17 -1.15 4.07
N ASP A 100 -35.07 -1.55 3.41
CA ASP A 100 -34.38 -2.84 3.31
C ASP A 100 -32.97 -2.56 2.75
N THR A 101 -31.90 -3.05 3.40
CA THR A 101 -30.51 -2.87 2.93
C THR A 101 -29.93 -4.25 2.68
N PRO A 102 -29.58 -4.66 1.45
CA PRO A 102 -28.62 -5.74 1.29
C PRO A 102 -27.26 -5.21 1.77
N VAL A 103 -26.94 -5.50 3.02
CA VAL A 103 -25.58 -5.38 3.55
C VAL A 103 -24.72 -6.40 2.82
N SER A 104 -23.98 -5.92 1.82
CA SER A 104 -22.73 -6.55 1.40
C SER A 104 -21.61 -5.51 1.33
N ASN A 105 -21.59 -4.56 2.27
CA ASN A 105 -20.33 -3.96 2.65
C ASN A 105 -19.83 -4.72 3.87
N VAL A 106 -19.00 -5.72 3.57
CA VAL A 106 -18.10 -6.38 4.50
C VAL A 106 -17.17 -5.30 5.06
N PHE A 107 -17.67 -4.48 5.98
CA PHE A 107 -16.83 -3.78 6.93
C PHE A 107 -16.33 -4.87 7.90
N LYS A 108 -15.35 -5.63 7.41
CA LYS A 108 -14.47 -6.41 8.24
C LYS A 108 -13.93 -5.41 9.25
N VAL A 109 -14.42 -5.47 10.48
CA VAL A 109 -13.84 -4.71 11.59
C VAL A 109 -12.37 -5.08 11.54
N PRO A 110 -11.47 -4.13 11.20
CA PRO A 110 -10.09 -4.49 10.98
C PRO A 110 -9.58 -4.97 12.33
N ALA A 111 -9.01 -6.17 12.35
CA ALA A 111 -8.23 -6.63 13.49
C ALA A 111 -7.24 -5.53 13.87
N PRO A 112 -6.88 -5.37 15.15
CA PRO A 112 -5.90 -4.36 15.56
C PRO A 112 -4.65 -4.52 14.69
N LYS A 113 -4.39 -3.52 13.85
CA LYS A 113 -3.30 -3.57 12.86
C LYS A 113 -1.99 -3.61 13.63
N LYS A 114 -1.13 -4.58 13.32
CA LYS A 114 0.18 -4.75 13.96
C LYS A 114 1.20 -3.69 13.53
N TYR A 115 0.80 -2.75 12.67
CA TYR A 115 1.70 -1.80 12.01
C TYR A 115 1.13 -0.39 12.03
N ASN A 116 2.01 0.59 11.86
CA ASN A 116 1.67 2.00 11.87
C ASN A 116 1.43 2.49 10.43
N GLU A 117 0.18 2.77 10.07
CA GLU A 117 -0.19 3.30 8.74
C GLU A 117 0.13 4.78 8.56
N ASN A 118 0.30 5.52 9.65
CA ASN A 118 0.52 6.98 9.61
C ASN A 118 1.96 7.38 9.23
N LEU A 119 2.80 6.42 8.85
CA LEU A 119 4.16 6.66 8.38
C LEU A 119 4.17 6.95 6.88
N SER A 120 5.18 7.69 6.41
CA SER A 120 5.46 7.81 4.98
C SER A 120 5.95 6.46 4.45
N LEU A 121 5.85 6.27 3.13
CA LEU A 121 6.31 5.06 2.45
C LEU A 121 7.75 4.67 2.83
N ASP A 122 8.66 5.64 2.82
CA ASP A 122 10.07 5.42 3.11
C ASP A 122 10.31 5.05 4.59
N ALA A 123 9.65 5.76 5.51
CA ALA A 123 9.73 5.45 6.94
C ALA A 123 9.11 4.09 7.28
N PHE A 124 8.06 3.68 6.55
CA PHE A 124 7.44 2.38 6.69
C PHE A 124 8.39 1.27 6.23
N GLN A 125 8.99 1.39 5.04
CA GLN A 125 9.95 0.40 4.53
C GLN A 125 11.26 0.36 5.36
N ALA A 126 11.68 1.47 5.94
CA ALA A 126 12.83 1.48 6.85
C ALA A 126 12.57 0.72 8.15
N LYS A 127 11.30 0.65 8.60
CA LYS A 127 10.90 0.04 9.88
C LYS A 127 10.36 -1.39 9.73
N TYR A 128 9.67 -1.68 8.64
CA TYR A 128 9.00 -2.95 8.40
C TYR A 128 9.53 -3.62 7.13
N THR A 129 9.59 -4.95 7.14
CA THR A 129 9.91 -5.77 5.98
C THR A 129 8.96 -6.97 5.93
N SER A 130 8.72 -7.55 4.76
CA SER A 130 7.87 -8.74 4.66
C SER A 130 8.61 -10.02 5.06
N GLU A 131 7.85 -11.04 5.45
CA GLU A 131 8.36 -12.37 5.78
C GLU A 131 9.19 -12.95 4.65
N ASP A 132 8.71 -12.81 3.40
CA ASP A 132 9.42 -13.30 2.22
C ASP A 132 10.75 -12.57 2.03
N ASN A 133 10.77 -11.25 2.16
CA ASN A 133 12.00 -10.45 2.05
C ASN A 133 13.01 -10.75 3.16
N ALA A 134 12.53 -10.99 4.39
CA ALA A 134 13.37 -11.37 5.51
C ALA A 134 13.93 -12.79 5.41
N SER A 135 13.31 -13.65 4.59
CA SER A 135 13.76 -15.03 4.35
C SER A 135 15.02 -15.11 3.47
N TYR A 136 15.38 -14.05 2.75
CA TYR A 136 16.59 -14.01 1.92
C TYR A 136 17.79 -13.44 2.71
N PRO A 137 18.83 -14.26 3.00
CA PRO A 137 20.02 -13.81 3.72
C PRO A 137 20.87 -12.80 2.93
#